data_AF-A0A1H2MW81-F1
#
_entry.id   AF-A0A1H2MW81-F1
#
_cell.length_a   1.000
_cell.length_b   1.000
_cell.length_c   1.000
_cell.angle_alpha   90.00
_cell.angle_beta   90.00
_cell.angle_gamma   90.00
#
_symmetry.space_group_name_H-M   'P 1'
#
loop_
_entity.id
_entity.type
_entity.pdbx_description
1 polymer ?
#
loop_
_entity_poly.entity_id
_entity_poly.type
_entity_poly.pdbx_seq_one_letter_code
_entity_poly.pdbx_strand_id
1 'polypeptide(L)' 'MANPAQKTAMAAEDLVRLRDEIAMHALNGLLINAQWGYTNSEGIRKVYQTQQEYTDQAYRLADEMLASRERI' A
#
# COMPACT_ATOMS: atom_id res chain seq x y z
N MET A 1 -28.37 21.71 -2.47
CA MET A 1 -27.48 21.07 -3.47
C MET A 1 -26.09 21.09 -2.88
N ALA A 2 -25.44 19.93 -2.72
CA ALA A 2 -24.10 19.85 -2.13
C ALA A 2 -23.07 20.54 -3.05
N ASN A 3 -22.12 21.27 -2.45
CA ASN A 3 -21.11 22.03 -3.18
C ASN A 3 -20.16 21.06 -3.90
N PRO A 4 -19.92 21.20 -5.23
CA PRO A 4 -19.05 20.28 -5.98
C PRO A 4 -17.66 20.12 -5.38
N ALA A 5 -17.10 21.16 -4.74
CA ALA A 5 -15.82 21.10 -4.04
C ALA A 5 -15.81 20.16 -2.82
N GLN A 6 -16.93 20.06 -2.08
CA GLN A 6 -17.07 19.11 -0.97
C GLN A 6 -17.14 17.67 -1.48
N LYS A 7 -17.77 17.45 -2.63
CA LYS A 7 -17.91 16.11 -3.22
C LYS A 7 -16.56 15.56 -3.71
N THR A 8 -15.70 16.40 -4.27
CA THR A 8 -14.33 16.03 -4.64
C THR A 8 -13.42 15.80 -3.42
N ALA A 9 -13.59 16.58 -2.35
CA ALA A 9 -12.83 16.39 -1.12
C ALA A 9 -13.16 15.06 -0.42
N MET A 10 -14.46 14.71 -0.34
CA MET A 10 -14.89 13.40 0.17
C MET A 10 -14.34 12.23 -0.64
N ALA A 11 -14.36 12.34 -1.98
CA ALA A 11 -13.79 11.31 -2.84
C ALA A 11 -12.27 11.12 -2.63
N ALA A 12 -11.54 12.20 -2.32
CA ALA A 12 -10.11 12.10 -2.01
C ALA A 12 -9.85 11.47 -0.63
N GLU A 13 -10.63 11.80 0.39
CA GLU A 13 -10.56 11.15 1.71
C GLU A 13 -10.90 9.66 1.63
N ASP A 14 -11.88 9.29 0.81
CA ASP A 14 -12.25 7.89 0.57
C ASP A 14 -11.09 7.09 -0.08
N LEU A 15 -10.34 7.72 -0.99
CA LEU A 15 -9.16 7.11 -1.62
C LEU A 15 -8.01 6.92 -0.62
N VAL A 16 -7.76 7.91 0.24
CA VAL A 16 -6.76 7.80 1.31
C VAL A 16 -7.13 6.68 2.27
N ARG A 17 -8.40 6.63 2.70
CA ARG A 17 -8.88 5.56 3.57
C ARG A 17 -8.76 4.18 2.91
N LEU A 18 -9.12 4.06 1.63
CA LEU A 18 -9.00 2.81 0.90
C LEU A 18 -7.54 2.35 0.81
N ARG A 19 -6.62 3.28 0.55
CA ARG A 19 -5.17 3.01 0.55
C ARG A 19 -4.71 2.47 1.90
N ASP A 20 -5.11 3.12 2.99
CA ASP A 20 -4.72 2.72 4.35
C ASP A 20 -5.29 1.34 4.72
N GLU A 21 -6.54 1.05 4.34
CA GLU A 21 -7.14 -0.27 4.54
C GLU A 21 -6.37 -1.37 3.79
N ILE A 22 -6.03 -1.14 2.51
CA ILE A 22 -5.21 -2.08 1.72
C ILE A 22 -3.83 -2.26 2.36
N ALA A 23 -3.18 -1.16 2.77
CA ALA A 23 -1.87 -1.20 3.40
C ALA A 23 -1.91 -1.97 4.73
N MET A 24 -2.93 -1.81 5.56
CA MET A 24 -3.07 -2.58 6.81
C MET A 24 -3.25 -4.08 6.55
N HIS A 25 -4.05 -4.46 5.57
CA HIS A 25 -4.21 -5.86 5.19
C HIS A 25 -2.91 -6.46 4.63
N ALA A 26 -2.21 -5.71 3.78
CA ALA A 26 -0.90 -6.10 3.27
C ALA A 26 0.11 -6.27 4.41
N LEU A 27 0.22 -5.30 5.32
CA LEU A 27 1.12 -5.32 6.46
C LEU A 27 0.89 -6.55 7.35
N ASN A 28 -0.37 -6.89 7.64
CA ASN A 28 -0.71 -8.10 8.39
C ASN A 28 -0.22 -9.37 7.68
N GLY A 29 -0.42 -9.47 6.35
CA GLY A 29 0.08 -10.60 5.56
C GLY A 29 1.62 -10.68 5.52
N LEU A 30 2.29 -9.53 5.47
CA LEU A 30 3.74 -9.42 5.50
C LEU A 30 4.32 -9.89 6.85
N LEU A 31 3.72 -9.44 7.95
CA LEU A 31 4.16 -9.77 9.32
C LEU A 31 3.96 -11.25 9.67
N ILE A 32 2.84 -11.86 9.24
CA ILE A 32 2.55 -13.28 9.52
C ILE A 32 3.54 -14.19 8.78
N ASN A 33 3.83 -13.91 7.52
CA ASN A 33 4.71 -14.77 6.73
C ASN A 33 6.20 -14.52 6.99
N ALA A 34 6.60 -13.31 7.41
CA ALA A 34 7.99 -12.94 7.73
C ALA A 34 9.06 -13.35 6.68
N GLN A 35 8.64 -13.60 5.44
CA GLN A 35 9.49 -14.09 4.34
C GLN A 35 9.57 -13.08 3.19
N TRP A 36 8.89 -11.95 3.31
CA TRP A 36 8.84 -10.94 2.25
C TRP A 36 10.12 -10.12 2.21
N GLY A 37 10.51 -9.71 1.01
CA GLY A 37 11.82 -9.15 0.77
C GLY A 37 12.04 -8.80 -0.69
N TYR A 38 13.28 -8.49 -1.03
CA TYR A 38 13.70 -8.22 -2.40
C TYR A 38 14.99 -8.98 -2.72
N THR A 39 15.23 -9.17 -4.01
CA THR A 39 16.53 -9.63 -4.50
C THR A 39 17.34 -8.41 -4.87
N ASN A 40 18.53 -8.25 -4.28
CA ASN A 40 19.40 -7.14 -4.64
C ASN A 40 20.06 -7.36 -6.01
N SER A 41 20.84 -6.39 -6.49
CA SER A 41 21.57 -6.47 -7.76
C SER A 41 22.60 -7.61 -7.83
N GLU A 42 22.96 -8.19 -6.68
CA GLU A 42 23.90 -9.30 -6.56
C GLU A 42 23.21 -10.67 -6.57
N GLY A 43 21.87 -10.71 -6.70
CA GLY A 43 21.10 -11.95 -6.71
C GLY A 43 20.80 -12.52 -5.32
N ILE A 44 21.12 -11.79 -4.24
CA ILE A 44 20.89 -12.23 -2.87
C ILE A 44 19.50 -11.78 -2.41
N ARG A 45 18.69 -12.74 -1.93
CA ARG A 45 17.40 -12.46 -1.31
C ARG A 45 17.61 -11.86 0.08
N LYS A 46 17.14 -10.63 0.28
CA LYS A 46 17.07 -9.97 1.59
C LYS A 46 15.62 -9.90 2.04
N VAL A 47 15.36 -10.39 3.24
CA VAL A 47 14.05 -10.33 3.90
C VAL A 47 13.97 -9.01 4.66
N TYR A 48 12.80 -8.37 4.67
CA TYR A 48 12.55 -7.19 5.48
C TYR A 48 12.61 -7.54 6.97
N GLN A 49 13.25 -6.71 7.78
CA GLN A 49 13.52 -7.02 9.19
C GLN A 49 12.89 -6.01 10.15
N THR A 50 12.63 -4.80 9.68
CA THR A 50 12.13 -3.71 10.51
C THR A 50 10.66 -3.43 10.21
N GLN A 51 9.95 -2.94 11.23
CA GLN A 51 8.56 -2.50 11.06
C GLN A 51 8.44 -1.44 9.97
N GLN A 52 9.41 -0.52 9.88
CA GLN A 52 9.44 0.51 8.85
C GLN A 52 9.47 -0.10 7.45
N GLU A 53 10.37 -1.07 7.19
CA GLU A 53 10.43 -1.74 5.88
C GLU A 53 9.12 -2.45 5.53
N TYR A 54 8.50 -3.11 6.49
CA TYR A 54 7.20 -3.75 6.28
C TYR A 54 6.10 -2.74 5.96
N THR A 55 6.06 -1.62 6.67
CA THR A 55 5.08 -0.54 6.42
C THR A 55 5.30 0.11 5.06
N ASP A 56 6.53 0.45 4.69
CA ASP A 56 6.86 1.07 3.41
C ASP A 56 6.42 0.19 2.24
N GLN A 57 6.62 -1.13 2.36
CA GLN A 57 6.24 -2.09 1.31
C GLN A 57 4.73 -2.31 1.25
N ALA A 58 4.05 -2.28 2.39
CA ALA A 58 2.59 -2.36 2.42
C ALA A 58 1.95 -1.17 1.71
N TYR A 59 2.44 0.05 1.94
CA TYR A 59 1.95 1.24 1.26
C TYR A 59 2.30 1.24 -0.23
N ARG A 60 3.51 0.81 -0.60
CA ARG A 60 3.87 0.64 -2.01
C ARG A 60 2.93 -0.31 -2.73
N LEU A 61 2.60 -1.46 -2.12
CA LEU A 61 1.66 -2.40 -2.70
C LEU A 61 0.26 -1.78 -2.85
N ALA A 62 -0.21 -1.05 -1.84
CA ALA A 62 -1.49 -0.34 -1.91
C ALA A 62 -1.51 0.65 -3.08
N ASP A 63 -0.45 1.42 -3.28
CA ASP A 63 -0.30 2.35 -4.40
C ASP A 63 -0.31 1.63 -5.76
N GLU A 64 0.41 0.51 -5.88
CA GLU A 64 0.42 -0.29 -7.11
C GLU A 64 -0.94 -0.92 -7.43
N MET A 65 -1.70 -1.33 -6.41
CA MET A 65 -3.07 -1.87 -6.58
C MET A 65 -4.06 -0.79 -7.02
N LEU A 66 -3.98 0.41 -6.44
CA LEU A 66 -4.80 1.55 -6.86
C LEU A 66 -4.46 1.97 -8.30
N ALA A 67 -3.18 2.13 -8.62
CA ALA A 67 -2.72 2.46 -9.97
C ALA A 67 -3.14 1.41 -11.01
N SER A 68 -3.21 0.13 -10.64
CA SER A 68 -3.68 -0.93 -11.52
C SER A 68 -5.17 -0.84 -11.84
N ARG A 69 -5.99 -0.27 -10.94
CA ARG A 69 -7.42 -0.03 -11.20
C ARG A 69 -7.67 1.11 -12.17
N GLU A 70 -6.83 2.13 -12.16
CA GLU A 70 -6.94 3.29 -13.08
C GLU A 70 -6.50 2.97 -14.52
N ARG A 71 -5.82 1.83 -14.73
CA ARG A 71 -5.37 1.37 -16.06
C ARG A 71 -6.45 0.62 -16.85
N ILE A 72 -7.61 0.33 -16.25
CA ILE A 72 -8.74 -0.39 -16.86
C ILE A 72 -9.77 0.63 -17.33
#